data_AF-A0A497MZL3-F1
#
_entry.id   AF-A0A497MZL3-F1
#
_cell.length_a   1.000
_cell.length_b   1.000
_cell.length_c   1.000
_cell.angle_alpha   90.00
_cell.angle_beta   90.00
_cell.angle_gamma   90.00
#
_symmetry.space_group_name_H-M   'P 1'
#
loop_
_entity.id
_entity.type
_entity.pdbx_description
1 polymer ?
#
loop_
_entity_poly.entity_id
_entity_poly.type
_entity_poly.pdbx_seq_one_letter_code
_entity_poly.pdbx_strand_id
1 'polypeptide(L)'
;MGAETRPSLLVALISTFAALHAVLAAIPGVWRSLAVVAVPLEGVLLGPRAGFLAALIGAAGGRILRPRAGIDPVFGIAEPVGALVSGLAFKGKQLQVFAIYGALLLAYFLHPVGRRLPAWCLWDIYIAFAAIPLTGPTARRLRQSRGNPKALMPSVVLSSFI
;
A
#
# COMPACT_ATOMS: atom_id res chain seq x y z
N MET A 1 -21.52 15.15 -10.78
CA MET A 1 -22.37 13.99 -10.45
C MET A 1 -21.47 12.78 -10.31
N GLY A 2 -21.13 12.41 -9.07
CA GLY A 2 -20.33 11.22 -8.79
C GLY A 2 -21.21 10.00 -8.98
N ALA A 3 -20.77 9.04 -9.80
CA ALA A 3 -21.41 7.74 -9.83
C ALA A 3 -21.28 7.14 -8.42
N GLU A 4 -22.39 7.06 -7.68
CA GLU A 4 -22.41 6.27 -6.46
C GLU A 4 -22.07 4.83 -6.86
N THR A 5 -20.88 4.38 -6.47
CA THR A 5 -20.52 2.98 -6.59
C THR A 5 -21.54 2.18 -5.80
N ARG A 6 -22.30 1.33 -6.50
CA ARG A 6 -23.26 0.43 -5.86
C ARG A 6 -22.52 -0.34 -4.75
N PRO A 7 -23.05 -0.39 -3.52
CA PRO A 7 -22.36 -1.01 -2.39
C PRO A 7 -22.05 -2.48 -2.67
N SER A 8 -22.92 -3.18 -3.40
CA SER A 8 -22.70 -4.55 -3.86
C SER A 8 -21.48 -4.70 -4.79
N LEU A 9 -21.24 -3.74 -5.69
CA LEU A 9 -20.05 -3.73 -6.56
C LEU A 9 -18.78 -3.52 -5.75
N LEU A 10 -18.81 -2.61 -4.78
CA LEU A 10 -17.67 -2.34 -3.91
C LEU A 10 -17.32 -3.57 -3.06
N VAL A 11 -18.31 -4.26 -2.50
CA VAL A 11 -18.11 -5.51 -1.77
C VAL A 11 -17.54 -6.59 -2.69
N ALA A 12 -18.10 -6.76 -3.89
CA ALA A 12 -17.59 -7.72 -4.86
C ALA A 12 -16.12 -7.46 -5.21
N LEU A 13 -15.76 -6.19 -5.48
CA LEU A 13 -14.38 -5.80 -5.77
C LEU A 13 -13.43 -6.08 -4.59
N ILE A 14 -13.82 -5.71 -3.36
CA ILE A 14 -13.01 -6.00 -2.17
C ILE A 14 -12.80 -7.51 -2.05
N SER A 15 -13.85 -8.32 -2.19
CA SER A 15 -13.75 -9.77 -2.09
C SER A 15 -12.88 -10.39 -3.19
N THR A 16 -12.99 -9.91 -4.44
CA THR A 16 -12.16 -10.40 -5.55
C THR A 16 -10.69 -10.09 -5.34
N PHE A 17 -10.35 -8.86 -4.95
CA PHE A 17 -8.96 -8.48 -4.67
C PHE A 17 -8.43 -9.18 -3.42
N ALA A 18 -9.25 -9.35 -2.38
CA ALA A 18 -8.86 -10.13 -1.19
C ALA A 18 -8.55 -11.60 -1.54
N ALA A 19 -9.36 -12.23 -2.38
CA ALA A 19 -9.11 -13.60 -2.84
C ALA A 19 -7.81 -13.69 -3.67
N LEU A 20 -7.59 -12.74 -4.58
CA LEU A 20 -6.34 -12.64 -5.35
C LEU A 20 -5.13 -12.48 -4.43
N HIS A 21 -5.21 -11.56 -3.47
CA HIS A 21 -4.16 -11.32 -2.48
C HIS A 21 -3.87 -12.58 -1.68
N ALA A 22 -4.89 -13.28 -1.19
CA ALA A 22 -4.73 -14.52 -0.43
C ALA A 22 -4.01 -15.61 -1.24
N VAL A 23 -4.37 -15.76 -2.52
CA VAL A 23 -3.68 -16.68 -3.44
C VAL A 23 -2.22 -16.27 -3.61
N LEU A 24 -1.94 -15.01 -3.91
CA LEU A 24 -0.57 -14.51 -4.08
C LEU A 24 0.27 -14.54 -2.79
N ALA A 25 -0.37 -14.44 -1.62
CA ALA A 25 0.26 -14.59 -0.32
C ALA A 25 0.66 -16.04 -0.02
N ALA A 26 -0.10 -17.02 -0.54
CA ALA A 26 0.22 -18.43 -0.43
C ALA A 26 1.43 -18.82 -1.31
N ILE A 27 1.60 -18.18 -2.48
CA ILE A 27 2.71 -18.47 -3.39
C ILE A 27 4.01 -17.81 -2.89
N PRO A 28 5.12 -18.56 -2.72
CA PRO A 28 6.41 -17.97 -2.39
C PRO A 28 6.87 -17.02 -3.51
N GLY A 29 7.49 -15.92 -3.13
CA GLY A 29 7.95 -14.88 -4.05
C GLY A 29 9.10 -14.11 -3.45
N VAL A 30 9.53 -13.04 -4.13
CA VAL A 30 10.64 -12.19 -3.67
C VAL A 30 10.35 -11.72 -2.24
N TRP A 31 11.35 -11.85 -1.36
CA TRP A 31 11.29 -11.62 0.09
C TRP A 31 10.38 -12.56 0.88
N ARG A 32 9.08 -12.60 0.59
CA ARG A 32 8.07 -13.32 1.40
C ARG A 32 7.03 -14.04 0.56
N SER A 33 6.37 -13.31 -0.32
CA SER A 33 5.29 -13.80 -1.18
C SER A 33 5.06 -12.88 -2.36
N LEU A 34 4.41 -13.41 -3.40
CA LEU A 34 3.99 -12.63 -4.57
C LEU A 34 2.95 -11.54 -4.24
N ALA A 35 2.32 -11.58 -3.06
CA ALA A 35 1.40 -10.56 -2.57
C ALA A 35 1.97 -9.13 -2.62
N VAL A 36 3.30 -8.95 -2.54
CA VAL A 36 3.95 -7.63 -2.64
C VAL A 36 3.58 -6.87 -3.92
N VAL A 37 3.29 -7.58 -5.02
CA VAL A 37 2.88 -6.97 -6.29
C VAL A 37 1.43 -6.48 -6.23
N ALA A 38 0.57 -7.14 -5.46
CA ALA A 38 -0.85 -6.82 -5.36
C ALA A 38 -1.13 -5.61 -4.45
N VAL A 39 -0.33 -5.43 -3.39
CA VAL A 39 -0.48 -4.36 -2.39
C VAL A 39 -0.65 -2.95 -3.01
N PRO A 40 0.26 -2.47 -3.89
CA PRO A 40 0.10 -1.14 -4.48
C PRO A 40 -1.07 -1.07 -5.46
N LEU A 41 -1.39 -2.17 -6.16
CA LEU A 41 -2.52 -2.24 -7.08
C LEU A 41 -3.86 -2.11 -6.32
N GLU A 42 -3.98 -2.78 -5.18
CA GLU A 42 -5.16 -2.70 -4.31
C GLU A 42 -5.40 -1.26 -3.85
N GLY A 43 -4.35 -0.57 -3.40
CA GLY A 43 -4.43 0.82 -2.98
C GLY A 43 -4.80 1.78 -4.11
N VAL A 44 -4.16 1.64 -5.28
CA VAL A 44 -4.38 2.52 -6.44
C VAL A 44 -5.76 2.31 -7.06
N LEU A 45 -6.18 1.06 -7.25
CA LEU A 45 -7.42 0.71 -7.95
C LEU A 45 -8.67 0.84 -7.07
N LEU A 46 -8.64 0.33 -5.83
CA LEU A 46 -9.78 0.38 -4.92
C LEU A 46 -9.80 1.66 -4.08
N GLY A 47 -8.66 2.36 -4.02
CA GLY A 47 -8.45 3.51 -3.14
C GLY A 47 -8.08 3.11 -1.70
N PRO A 48 -7.78 4.10 -0.84
CA PRO A 48 -7.17 3.87 0.47
C PRO A 48 -7.93 2.88 1.38
N ARG A 49 -9.25 3.04 1.50
CA ARG A 49 -10.06 2.27 2.46
C ARG A 49 -10.38 0.87 1.95
N ALA A 50 -10.86 0.77 0.72
CA ALA A 50 -11.22 -0.51 0.13
C ALA A 50 -9.97 -1.36 -0.18
N GLY A 51 -8.87 -0.73 -0.61
CA GLY A 51 -7.57 -1.39 -0.76
C GLY A 51 -7.04 -1.93 0.57
N PHE A 52 -7.08 -1.14 1.65
CA PHE A 52 -6.73 -1.61 2.99
C PHE A 52 -7.56 -2.82 3.43
N LEU A 53 -8.88 -2.80 3.21
CA LEU A 53 -9.75 -3.92 3.58
C LEU A 53 -9.47 -5.17 2.73
N ALA A 54 -9.28 -5.02 1.43
CA ALA A 54 -8.95 -6.12 0.54
C ALA A 54 -7.62 -6.78 0.94
N ALA A 55 -6.59 -5.96 1.17
CA ALA A 55 -5.29 -6.41 1.66
C ALA A 55 -5.39 -7.09 3.03
N LEU A 56 -6.21 -6.57 3.96
CA LEU A 56 -6.34 -7.14 5.31
C LEU A 56 -7.00 -8.52 5.29
N ILE A 57 -8.10 -8.65 4.55
CA ILE A 57 -8.80 -9.92 4.40
C ILE A 57 -7.91 -10.91 3.64
N GLY A 58 -7.24 -10.45 2.57
CA GLY A 58 -6.33 -11.25 1.78
C GLY A 58 -5.10 -11.74 2.54
N ALA A 59 -4.47 -10.85 3.31
CA ALA A 59 -3.34 -11.14 4.18
C ALA A 59 -3.71 -12.17 5.26
N ALA A 60 -4.90 -12.05 5.85
CA ALA A 60 -5.43 -13.01 6.81
C ALA A 60 -5.70 -14.37 6.15
N GLY A 61 -6.42 -14.38 5.02
CA GLY A 61 -6.73 -15.60 4.26
C GLY A 61 -5.47 -16.33 3.77
N GLY A 62 -4.50 -15.61 3.24
CA GLY A 62 -3.23 -16.18 2.77
C GLY A 62 -2.42 -16.84 3.89
N ARG A 63 -2.51 -16.31 5.12
CA ARG A 63 -1.86 -16.89 6.31
C ARG A 63 -2.57 -18.12 6.85
N ILE A 64 -3.88 -18.24 6.63
CA ILE A 64 -4.61 -19.49 6.90
C ILE A 64 -4.17 -20.57 5.91
N LEU A 65 -4.05 -20.23 4.63
CA LEU A 65 -3.63 -21.17 3.57
C LEU A 65 -2.17 -21.61 3.74
N ARG A 66 -1.27 -20.69 4.08
CA ARG A 66 0.14 -20.97 4.32
C ARG A 66 0.59 -20.31 5.64
N PRO A 67 0.39 -20.99 6.77
CA PRO A 67 0.84 -20.50 8.07
C PRO A 67 2.35 -20.30 8.09
N ARG A 68 2.80 -19.21 8.71
CA ARG A 68 4.22 -18.90 8.90
C ARG A 68 4.44 -18.61 10.38
N ALA A 69 5.47 -19.21 10.96
CA ALA A 69 5.78 -19.10 12.38
C ALA A 69 6.48 -17.76 12.72
N GLY A 70 6.48 -17.38 14.00
CA GLY A 70 7.21 -16.23 14.51
C GLY A 70 6.47 -14.90 14.34
N ILE A 71 7.18 -13.87 13.87
CA ILE A 71 6.68 -12.47 13.76
C ILE A 71 5.85 -12.21 12.49
N ASP A 72 5.64 -13.23 11.65
CA ASP A 72 4.85 -13.20 10.42
C ASP A 72 3.41 -12.69 10.53
N PRO A 73 2.67 -12.92 11.63
CA PRO A 73 1.35 -12.33 11.84
C PRO A 73 1.41 -10.80 11.96
N VAL A 74 2.45 -10.26 12.60
CA VAL A 74 2.65 -8.79 12.74
C VAL A 74 3.00 -8.18 11.37
N PHE A 75 3.81 -8.88 10.57
CA PHE A 75 4.07 -8.47 9.19
C PHE A 75 2.82 -8.47 8.30
N GLY A 76 1.77 -9.22 8.67
CA GLY A 76 0.49 -9.19 7.96
C GLY A 76 -0.24 -7.87 8.02
N ILE A 77 0.11 -6.98 8.95
CA ILE A 77 -0.46 -5.63 9.02
C ILE A 77 0.28 -4.67 8.07
N ALA A 78 1.53 -4.98 7.70
CA ALA A 78 2.30 -4.16 6.78
C ALA A 78 1.69 -4.15 5.36
N GLU A 79 1.17 -5.28 4.89
CA GLU A 79 0.47 -5.42 3.60
C GLU A 79 -0.73 -4.46 3.47
N PRO A 80 -1.71 -4.44 4.41
CA PRO A 80 -2.79 -3.46 4.45
C PRO A 80 -2.33 -2.01 4.56
N VAL A 81 -1.34 -1.72 5.39
CA VAL A 81 -0.81 -0.36 5.55
C VAL A 81 -0.18 0.11 4.24
N GLY A 82 0.53 -0.75 3.50
CA GLY A 82 1.05 -0.44 2.17
C GLY A 82 -0.07 -0.15 1.16
N ALA A 83 -1.15 -0.93 1.18
CA ALA A 83 -2.31 -0.68 0.31
C ALA A 83 -3.01 0.64 0.66
N LEU A 84 -3.11 0.97 1.95
CA LEU A 84 -3.63 2.25 2.41
C LEU A 84 -2.79 3.41 1.88
N VAL A 85 -1.47 3.34 2.07
CA VAL A 85 -0.53 4.42 1.76
C VAL A 85 -0.41 4.64 0.26
N SER A 86 -0.28 3.59 -0.55
CA SER A 86 -0.27 3.69 -2.01
C SER A 86 -1.56 4.34 -2.54
N GLY A 87 -2.72 3.97 -2.00
CA GLY A 87 -3.99 4.62 -2.33
C GLY A 87 -4.08 6.10 -1.90
N LEU A 88 -3.48 6.46 -0.76
CA LEU A 88 -3.41 7.85 -0.29
C LEU A 88 -2.46 8.69 -1.17
N ALA A 89 -1.30 8.13 -1.51
CA ALA A 89 -0.32 8.71 -2.41
C ALA A 89 -0.93 8.95 -3.80
N PHE A 90 -1.64 7.97 -4.35
CA PHE A 90 -2.33 8.11 -5.64
C PHE A 90 -3.42 9.19 -5.62
N LYS A 91 -4.13 9.35 -4.50
CA LYS A 91 -5.11 10.45 -4.32
C LYS A 91 -4.46 11.80 -4.03
N GLY A 92 -3.14 11.86 -3.86
CA GLY A 92 -2.38 13.07 -3.53
C GLY A 92 -2.61 13.57 -2.09
N LYS A 93 -2.97 12.69 -1.15
CA LYS A 93 -3.22 13.04 0.26
C LYS A 93 -1.93 13.07 1.08
N GLN A 94 -1.03 13.97 0.71
CA GLN A 94 0.34 14.07 1.23
C GLN A 94 0.45 14.08 2.74
N LEU A 95 -0.37 14.90 3.42
CA LEU A 95 -0.31 15.02 4.87
C LEU A 95 -0.57 13.69 5.58
N GLN A 96 -1.50 12.87 5.06
CA GLN A 96 -1.82 11.58 5.64
C GLN A 96 -0.69 10.57 5.40
N VAL A 97 -0.08 10.59 4.21
CA VAL A 97 1.09 9.76 3.88
C VAL A 97 2.28 10.12 4.77
N PHE A 98 2.57 11.43 4.92
CA PHE A 98 3.61 11.94 5.81
C PHE A 98 3.38 11.53 7.26
N ALA A 99 2.14 11.63 7.76
CA ALA A 99 1.81 11.24 9.12
C ALA A 99 2.07 9.75 9.36
N ILE A 100 1.66 8.87 8.42
CA ILE A 100 1.88 7.42 8.54
C ILE A 100 3.37 7.10 8.50
N TYR A 101 4.10 7.56 7.48
CA TYR A 101 5.54 7.32 7.39
C TYR A 101 6.31 7.90 8.59
N GLY A 102 5.97 9.12 9.01
CA GLY A 102 6.60 9.78 10.16
C GLY A 102 6.36 9.01 11.46
N ALA A 103 5.14 8.51 11.69
CA ALA A 103 4.84 7.67 12.84
C ALA A 103 5.62 6.35 12.82
N LEU A 104 5.73 5.70 11.65
CA LEU A 104 6.48 4.45 11.50
C LEU A 104 7.98 4.65 11.73
N LEU A 105 8.57 5.71 11.17
CA LEU A 105 9.97 6.07 11.38
C LEU A 105 10.24 6.42 12.84
N LEU A 106 9.36 7.21 13.47
CA LEU A 106 9.47 7.54 14.88
C LEU A 106 9.41 6.28 15.74
N ALA A 107 8.46 5.38 15.47
CA ALA A 107 8.34 4.10 16.18
C ALA A 107 9.62 3.26 16.02
N TYR A 108 10.21 3.22 14.82
CA TYR A 108 11.47 2.53 14.57
C TYR A 108 12.62 3.08 15.41
N PHE A 109 12.83 4.41 15.41
CA PHE A 109 13.93 5.04 16.14
C PHE A 109 13.72 5.03 17.68
N LEU A 110 12.48 5.03 18.16
CA LEU A 110 12.19 4.86 19.58
C LEU A 110 12.42 3.42 20.05
N HIS A 111 12.24 2.43 19.17
CA HIS A 111 12.36 1.03 19.53
C HIS A 111 13.82 0.65 19.85
N PRO A 112 14.09 -0.07 20.96
CA PRO A 112 15.46 -0.40 21.39
C PRO A 112 16.25 -1.21 20.37
N VAL A 113 15.59 -2.04 19.56
CA VAL A 113 16.23 -2.78 18.46
C VAL A 113 16.58 -1.86 17.29
N GLY A 114 15.72 -0.89 16.97
CA GLY A 114 15.95 0.07 15.88
C GLY A 114 17.17 0.95 16.16
N ARG A 115 17.42 1.30 17.42
CA ARG A 115 18.62 2.06 17.83
C ARG A 115 19.94 1.29 17.71
N ARG A 116 19.90 -0.04 17.66
CA ARG A 116 21.10 -0.88 17.46
C ARG A 116 21.39 -1.12 15.99
N LEU A 117 20.39 -0.95 15.13
CA LEU A 117 20.53 -1.13 13.70
C LEU A 117 21.11 0.15 13.08
N PRO A 118 21.98 0.02 12.08
CA PRO A 118 22.49 1.18 11.37
C PRO A 118 21.38 1.97 10.68
N ALA A 119 21.41 3.30 10.80
CA ALA A 119 20.38 4.15 10.19
C ALA A 119 20.27 3.99 8.67
N TRP A 120 21.34 3.60 7.98
CA TRP A 120 21.35 3.39 6.52
C TRP A 120 20.52 2.19 6.05
N CYS A 121 20.06 1.31 6.95
CA CYS A 121 19.24 0.15 6.57
C CYS A 121 17.84 0.53 6.04
N LEU A 122 17.37 1.76 6.25
CA LEU A 122 16.07 2.26 5.80
C LEU A 122 16.19 3.29 4.67
N TRP A 123 17.25 3.20 3.87
CA TRP A 123 17.54 4.17 2.81
C TRP A 123 16.39 4.33 1.81
N ASP A 124 15.74 3.23 1.46
CA ASP A 124 14.57 3.18 0.58
C ASP A 124 13.37 3.92 1.18
N ILE A 125 13.13 3.75 2.48
CA ILE A 125 12.08 4.47 3.22
C ILE A 125 12.37 5.98 3.27
N TYR A 126 13.63 6.39 3.43
CA TYR A 126 13.99 7.82 3.41
C TYR A 126 13.76 8.44 2.04
N ILE A 127 14.10 7.72 0.97
CA ILE A 127 13.82 8.16 -0.40
C ILE A 127 12.31 8.25 -0.64
N ALA A 128 11.54 7.25 -0.20
CA ALA A 128 10.09 7.27 -0.29
C ALA A 128 9.48 8.47 0.46
N PHE A 129 9.96 8.74 1.69
CA PHE A 129 9.53 9.89 2.49
C PHE A 129 9.83 11.23 1.79
N ALA A 130 11.04 11.37 1.22
CA ALA A 130 11.43 12.54 0.45
C ALA A 130 10.64 12.70 -0.86
N ALA A 131 10.09 11.60 -1.40
CA ALA A 131 9.29 11.60 -2.63
C ALA A 131 7.80 11.94 -2.41
N ILE A 132 7.28 11.92 -1.17
CA ILE A 132 5.87 12.25 -0.85
C ILE A 132 5.43 13.62 -1.42
N PRO A 133 6.24 14.71 -1.39
CA PRO A 133 5.89 16.00 -2.00
C PRO A 133 5.60 15.93 -3.50
N LEU A 134 6.09 14.91 -4.21
CA LEU A 134 5.85 14.71 -5.64
C LEU A 134 4.44 14.14 -5.93
N THR A 135 3.77 13.54 -4.95
CA THR A 135 2.42 12.94 -5.12
C THR A 135 1.32 13.98 -5.36
N GLY A 136 1.44 15.17 -4.80
CA GLY A 136 0.52 16.28 -4.98
C GLY A 136 0.47 16.80 -6.43
N PRO A 137 1.61 17.21 -7.04
CA PRO A 137 1.63 17.67 -8.42
C PRO A 137 1.27 16.57 -9.42
N THR A 138 1.68 15.31 -9.20
CA THR A 138 1.28 14.19 -10.07
C THR A 138 -0.22 13.93 -9.99
N ALA A 139 -0.81 13.91 -8.79
CA ALA A 139 -2.25 13.77 -8.63
C ALA A 139 -3.03 14.97 -9.23
N ARG A 140 -2.50 16.19 -9.12
CA ARG A 140 -3.10 17.38 -9.77
C ARG A 140 -3.04 17.27 -11.29
N ARG A 141 -1.89 16.87 -11.85
CA ARG A 141 -1.70 16.65 -13.29
C ARG A 141 -2.64 15.55 -13.80
N LEU A 142 -2.81 14.47 -13.05
CA LEU A 142 -3.76 13.41 -13.38
C LEU A 142 -5.20 13.92 -13.43
N ARG A 143 -5.61 14.75 -12.45
CA ARG A 143 -6.95 15.36 -12.44
C ARG A 143 -7.16 16.31 -13.62
N GLN A 144 -6.13 17.06 -14.01
CA GLN A 144 -6.19 18.02 -15.12
C GLN A 144 -6.15 17.33 -16.50
N SER A 145 -5.39 16.25 -16.65
CA SER A 145 -5.27 15.47 -17.89
C SER A 145 -6.21 14.27 -17.91
N ARG A 146 -7.43 14.45 -17.40
CA ARG A 146 -8.46 13.39 -17.31
C ARG A 146 -8.68 12.78 -18.70
N GLY A 147 -8.19 11.55 -18.92
CA GLY A 147 -8.29 10.84 -20.20
C GLY A 147 -6.97 10.57 -20.93
N ASN A 148 -5.83 11.15 -20.50
CA ASN A 148 -4.53 10.83 -21.08
C ASN A 148 -3.83 9.70 -20.30
N PRO A 149 -3.70 8.48 -20.85
CA PRO A 149 -3.09 7.35 -20.17
C PRO A 149 -1.61 7.58 -19.82
N LYS A 150 -0.91 8.45 -20.56
CA LYS A 150 0.50 8.77 -20.27
C LYS A 150 0.67 9.55 -18.96
N ALA A 151 -0.36 10.28 -18.51
CA ALA A 151 -0.33 11.02 -17.25
C ALA A 151 -0.62 10.12 -16.02
N LEU A 152 -1.18 8.92 -16.23
CA LEU A 152 -1.41 7.92 -15.17
C LEU A 152 -0.09 7.29 -14.71
N MET A 153 0.79 6.92 -15.66
CA MET A 153 2.04 6.22 -15.38
C MET A 153 2.88 6.83 -14.25
N PRO A 154 3.24 8.14 -14.28
CA PRO A 154 4.06 8.71 -13.21
C PRO A 154 3.36 8.69 -11.85
N SER A 155 2.02 8.80 -11.82
CA SER A 155 1.26 8.76 -10.57
C SER A 155 1.22 7.34 -10.00
N VAL A 156 1.03 6.33 -10.86
CA VAL A 156 1.00 4.92 -10.47
C VAL A 156 2.39 4.45 -10.02
N VAL A 157 3.43 4.76 -10.78
CA VAL A 157 4.82 4.39 -10.42
C VAL A 157 5.20 5.00 -9.08
N LEU A 158 4.92 6.29 -8.88
CA LEU A 158 5.22 6.96 -7.62
C LEU A 158 4.42 6.38 -6.45
N SER A 159 3.13 6.09 -6.65
CA SER A 159 2.31 5.48 -5.60
C SER A 159 2.62 4.01 -5.33
N SER A 160 3.24 3.31 -6.27
CA SER A 160 3.69 1.93 -6.05
C SER A 160 5.04 1.88 -5.34
N PHE A 161 5.84 2.93 -5.45
CA PHE A 161 7.11 3.06 -4.75
C PHE A 161 6.94 3.54 -3.29
N ILE A 162 5.93 4.40 -3.04
CA ILE A 162 5.59 4.95 -1.71
C ILE A 162 4.60 4.05 -0.98
#